data_AF-A0A818ZC42-F1
#
_entry.id   AF-A0A818ZC42-F1
#
_cell.length_a   1.000
_cell.length_b   1.000
_cell.length_c   1.000
_cell.angle_alpha   90.00
_cell.angle_beta   90.00
_cell.angle_gamma   90.00
#
_symmetry.space_group_name_H-M   'P 1'
#
loop_
_entity.id
_entity.type
_entity.pdbx_description
1 polymer ?
#
loop_
_entity_poly.entity_id
_entity_poly.type
_entity_poly.pdbx_seq_one_letter_code
_entity_poly.pdbx_strand_id
1 'polypeptide(L)'
;MIKDKVDTRKKIITISKKGEAMLPQLMPLWKDFEMGVGEIFEKAEINILEVLEKIETQIEEKSIYDRVIERAKARLRANVKIEKFSAVYKADFKNLNLEWLNHYFEVEPIDKKILNNPESEIINTGGMIFFALIDEKVVGTCAMIKINDSFELTFKTQAQQMQPPPPKLEAKMKAEAITNLSKALIESYIFLDTAQKVEAILNANLKNGLYDKIDDPMEFAQTITKDIQAITQDKHLRFGFNPQLAADLLKGGDDDETNPILKKKFEDEMKQNNYGFKKLEVLN
;
A
#
# COMPACT_ATOMS: atom_id res chain seq x y z
N MET A 1 21.62 19.68 -25.08
CA MET A 1 21.09 18.96 -23.90
C MET A 1 22.00 19.26 -22.74
N ILE A 2 21.46 19.93 -21.73
CA ILE A 2 22.18 20.19 -20.48
C ILE A 2 21.72 19.10 -19.51
N LYS A 3 22.66 18.41 -18.85
CA LYS A 3 22.30 17.56 -17.70
C LYS A 3 21.85 18.50 -16.60
N ASP A 4 20.65 18.26 -16.09
CA ASP A 4 20.19 18.96 -14.90
C ASP A 4 21.20 18.73 -13.76
N LYS A 5 21.53 19.80 -13.01
CA LYS A 5 22.56 19.74 -11.97
C LYS A 5 22.10 18.94 -10.73
N VAL A 6 20.81 18.59 -10.65
CA VAL A 6 20.15 17.97 -9.51
C VAL A 6 19.57 16.59 -9.88
N ASP A 7 19.01 16.40 -11.09
CA ASP A 7 18.42 15.12 -11.54
C ASP A 7 18.99 14.61 -12.88
N THR A 8 19.82 13.58 -12.82
CA THR A 8 20.50 13.01 -14.00
C THR A 8 19.58 12.28 -15.00
N ARG A 9 18.31 12.00 -14.62
CA ARG A 9 17.29 11.41 -15.51
C ARG A 9 16.57 12.46 -16.36
N LYS A 10 16.65 13.74 -15.98
CA LYS A 10 16.10 14.85 -16.77
C LYS A 10 17.13 15.33 -17.78
N LYS A 11 16.75 15.24 -19.06
CA LYS A 11 17.46 15.91 -20.15
C LYS A 11 16.77 17.24 -20.41
N ILE A 12 17.40 18.34 -19.98
CA ILE A 12 16.91 19.67 -20.33
C ILE A 12 17.35 19.95 -21.76
N ILE A 13 16.37 20.05 -22.64
CA ILE A 13 16.58 20.42 -24.03
C ILE A 13 16.43 21.94 -24.12
N THR A 14 17.57 22.64 -24.15
CA THR A 14 17.60 24.07 -24.44
C THR A 14 17.90 24.28 -25.92
N ILE A 15 17.31 25.35 -26.47
CA ILE A 15 17.59 25.79 -27.83
C ILE A 15 19.07 26.20 -27.90
N SER A 16 19.78 25.72 -28.93
CA SER A 16 21.18 26.10 -29.13
C SER A 16 21.28 27.57 -29.59
N LYS A 17 22.42 28.23 -29.40
CA LYS A 17 22.64 29.60 -29.91
C LYS A 17 22.33 29.75 -31.42
N LYS A 18 22.59 28.70 -32.20
CA LYS A 18 22.22 28.64 -33.62
C LYS A 18 20.70 28.55 -33.81
N GLY A 19 20.02 27.78 -32.98
CA GLY A 19 18.56 27.70 -32.96
C GLY A 19 17.88 29.02 -32.53
N GLU A 20 18.42 29.73 -31.54
CA GLU A 20 17.92 31.05 -31.13
C GLU A 20 18.06 32.07 -32.26
N ALA A 21 19.18 32.05 -32.98
CA ALA A 21 19.39 32.92 -34.14
C ALA A 21 18.46 32.60 -35.32
N MET A 22 18.04 31.33 -35.46
CA MET A 22 17.10 30.89 -36.51
C MET A 22 15.63 31.06 -36.10
N LEU A 23 15.34 31.24 -34.82
CA LEU A 23 13.99 31.34 -34.28
C LEU A 23 13.13 32.43 -34.96
N PRO A 24 13.63 33.67 -35.17
CA PRO A 24 12.86 34.71 -35.86
C PRO A 24 12.48 34.35 -37.30
N GLN A 25 13.32 33.54 -37.97
CA GLN A 25 13.09 33.10 -39.35
C GLN A 25 12.14 31.89 -39.43
N LEU A 26 12.11 31.07 -38.38
CA LEU A 26 11.25 29.88 -38.26
C LEU A 26 9.85 30.21 -37.73
N MET A 27 9.68 31.29 -36.96
CA MET A 27 8.39 31.65 -36.36
C MET A 27 7.23 31.81 -37.37
N PRO A 28 7.42 32.40 -38.57
CA PRO A 28 6.36 32.44 -39.58
C PRO A 28 5.92 31.04 -40.00
N LEU A 29 6.86 30.14 -40.31
CA LEU A 29 6.57 28.77 -40.69
C LEU A 29 5.92 27.97 -39.56
N TRP A 30 6.32 28.25 -38.31
CA TRP A 30 5.71 27.64 -37.13
C TRP A 30 4.24 28.06 -36.97
N LYS A 31 3.92 29.35 -37.20
CA LYS A 31 2.54 29.84 -37.20
C LYS A 31 1.71 29.21 -38.31
N ASP A 32 2.27 29.06 -39.51
CA ASP A 32 1.58 28.40 -40.62
C ASP A 32 1.29 26.93 -40.30
N PHE A 33 2.23 26.25 -39.64
CA PHE A 33 2.03 24.89 -39.15
C PHE A 33 0.96 24.81 -38.05
N GLU A 34 1.00 25.72 -37.08
CA GLU A 34 0.01 25.81 -35.99
C GLU A 34 -1.40 26.05 -36.54
N MET A 35 -1.55 26.94 -37.53
CA MET A 35 -2.83 27.17 -38.23
C MET A 35 -3.29 25.92 -38.98
N GLY A 36 -2.41 25.28 -39.77
CA GLY A 36 -2.78 24.08 -40.52
C GLY A 36 -3.20 22.91 -39.64
N VAL A 37 -2.53 22.72 -38.49
CA VAL A 37 -2.93 21.74 -37.47
C VAL A 37 -4.24 22.15 -36.81
N GLY A 38 -4.42 23.44 -36.49
CA GLY A 38 -5.66 24.00 -35.94
C GLY A 38 -6.87 23.74 -36.81
N GLU A 39 -6.77 23.95 -38.13
CA GLU A 39 -7.85 23.68 -39.10
C GLU A 39 -8.28 22.20 -39.12
N ILE A 40 -7.33 21.28 -38.93
CA ILE A 40 -7.62 19.83 -38.84
C ILE A 40 -8.42 19.55 -37.57
N PHE A 41 -8.00 20.12 -36.43
CA PHE A 41 -8.68 19.91 -35.15
C PHE A 41 -10.05 20.59 -35.08
N GLU A 42 -10.22 21.78 -35.68
CA GLU A 42 -11.53 22.43 -35.80
C GLU A 42 -12.52 21.58 -36.60
N LYS A 43 -12.08 20.97 -37.71
CA LYS A 43 -12.93 20.07 -38.51
C LYS A 43 -13.17 18.72 -37.86
N ALA A 44 -12.26 18.25 -37.01
CA ALA A 44 -12.39 16.97 -36.32
C ALA A 44 -13.38 17.02 -35.14
N GLU A 45 -13.82 18.22 -34.72
CA GLU A 45 -14.72 18.47 -33.57
C GLU A 45 -14.25 17.87 -32.22
N ILE A 46 -13.02 17.33 -32.17
CA ILE A 46 -12.47 16.65 -30.99
C ILE A 46 -11.15 17.30 -30.61
N ASN A 47 -11.15 17.96 -29.45
CA ASN A 47 -9.92 18.41 -28.82
C ASN A 47 -9.29 17.24 -28.04
N ILE A 48 -8.32 16.58 -28.66
CA ILE A 48 -7.62 15.44 -28.05
C ILE A 48 -6.95 15.82 -26.73
N LEU A 49 -6.42 17.05 -26.61
CA LEU A 49 -5.77 17.50 -25.37
C LEU A 49 -6.76 17.57 -24.22
N GLU A 50 -7.96 18.08 -24.46
CA GLU A 50 -9.03 18.11 -23.44
C GLU A 50 -9.49 16.69 -23.05
N VAL A 51 -9.55 15.77 -24.02
CA VAL A 51 -9.87 14.36 -23.74
C VAL A 51 -8.77 13.71 -22.91
N LEU A 52 -7.50 13.95 -23.22
CA LEU A 52 -6.37 13.44 -22.46
C LEU A 52 -6.37 13.96 -21.03
N GLU A 53 -6.58 15.27 -20.83
CA GLU A 53 -6.66 15.88 -19.49
C GLU A 53 -7.79 15.26 -18.66
N LYS A 54 -8.96 15.01 -19.27
CA LYS A 54 -10.08 14.33 -18.60
C LYS A 54 -9.74 12.88 -18.23
N ILE A 55 -9.05 12.15 -19.09
CA ILE A 55 -8.62 10.78 -18.82
C ILE A 55 -7.60 10.76 -17.69
N GLU A 56 -6.62 11.65 -17.72
CA GLU A 56 -5.59 11.78 -16.68
C GLU A 56 -6.24 12.10 -15.32
N THR A 57 -7.15 13.07 -15.28
CA THR A 57 -7.93 13.41 -14.07
C THR A 57 -8.69 12.19 -13.52
N GLN A 58 -9.33 11.40 -14.40
CA GLN A 58 -10.07 10.20 -14.00
C GLN A 58 -9.17 9.06 -13.49
N ILE A 59 -7.94 8.97 -13.99
CA ILE A 59 -6.94 8.00 -13.55
C ILE A 59 -6.35 8.44 -12.20
N GLU A 60 -6.12 9.73 -11.99
CA GLU A 60 -5.68 10.30 -10.71
C GLU A 60 -6.73 10.12 -9.61
N GLU A 61 -8.01 10.37 -9.94
CA GLU A 61 -9.11 10.19 -9.01
C GLU A 61 -9.26 8.72 -8.59
N LYS A 62 -9.13 7.80 -9.55
CA LYS A 62 -9.17 6.37 -9.26
C LYS A 62 -8.42 5.57 -10.31
N SER A 63 -7.35 4.93 -9.86
CA SER A 63 -6.48 4.14 -10.71
C SER A 63 -7.24 3.00 -11.41
N ILE A 64 -6.76 2.60 -12.59
CA ILE A 64 -7.27 1.41 -13.28
C ILE A 64 -7.09 0.17 -12.41
N TYR A 65 -6.00 0.09 -11.64
CA TYR A 65 -5.74 -0.99 -10.69
C TYR A 65 -6.89 -1.13 -9.68
N ASP A 66 -7.27 -0.05 -8.99
CA ASP A 66 -8.34 -0.08 -7.99
C ASP A 66 -9.67 -0.44 -8.63
N ARG A 67 -9.96 0.13 -9.81
CA ARG A 67 -11.15 -0.17 -10.60
C ARG A 67 -11.24 -1.66 -10.97
N VAL A 68 -10.13 -2.31 -11.30
CA VAL A 68 -10.09 -3.74 -11.66
C VAL A 68 -10.18 -4.63 -10.42
N ILE A 69 -9.42 -4.32 -9.37
CA ILE A 69 -9.40 -5.09 -8.12
C ILE A 69 -10.77 -5.08 -7.46
N GLU A 70 -11.46 -3.94 -7.41
CA GLU A 70 -12.82 -3.90 -6.87
C GLU A 70 -13.79 -4.80 -7.64
N ARG A 71 -13.71 -4.81 -8.98
CA ARG A 71 -14.53 -5.69 -9.81
C ARG A 71 -14.17 -7.16 -9.59
N ALA A 72 -12.89 -7.48 -9.43
CA ALA A 72 -12.44 -8.84 -9.11
C ALA A 72 -12.94 -9.29 -7.74
N LYS A 73 -12.82 -8.44 -6.71
CA LYS A 73 -13.36 -8.69 -5.36
C LYS A 73 -14.87 -8.84 -5.38
N ALA A 74 -15.59 -8.04 -6.16
CA ALA A 74 -17.04 -8.16 -6.29
C ALA A 74 -17.46 -9.50 -6.91
N ARG A 75 -16.76 -9.96 -7.96
CA ARG A 75 -16.98 -11.29 -8.55
C ARG A 75 -16.67 -12.42 -7.58
N LEU A 76 -15.57 -12.31 -6.85
CA LEU A 76 -15.20 -13.30 -5.82
C LEU A 76 -16.27 -13.38 -4.73
N ARG A 77 -16.71 -12.24 -4.19
CA ARG A 77 -17.78 -12.18 -3.19
C ARG A 77 -19.10 -12.79 -3.67
N ALA A 78 -19.44 -12.60 -4.94
CA ALA A 78 -20.65 -13.18 -5.52
C ALA A 78 -20.63 -14.71 -5.53
N ASN A 79 -19.44 -15.32 -5.54
CA ASN A 79 -19.26 -16.77 -5.53
C ASN A 79 -18.93 -17.34 -4.14
N VAL A 80 -18.87 -16.50 -3.09
CA VAL A 80 -18.65 -16.97 -1.73
C VAL A 80 -19.95 -17.55 -1.18
N LYS A 81 -19.96 -18.83 -0.85
CA LYS A 81 -21.00 -19.47 -0.05
C LYS A 81 -20.61 -19.45 1.42
N ILE A 82 -21.56 -19.14 2.30
CA ILE A 82 -21.35 -19.21 3.74
C ILE A 82 -22.08 -20.42 4.30
N GLU A 83 -21.36 -21.34 4.91
CA GLU A 83 -21.92 -22.52 5.56
C GLU A 83 -21.65 -22.54 7.07
N LYS A 84 -22.50 -23.25 7.82
CA LYS A 84 -22.31 -23.49 9.26
C LYS A 84 -21.36 -24.66 9.48
N PHE A 85 -20.94 -24.85 10.74
CA PHE A 85 -20.12 -25.99 11.13
C PHE A 85 -20.68 -27.33 10.66
N SER A 86 -19.80 -28.12 10.05
CA SER A 86 -19.99 -29.52 9.73
C SER A 86 -18.70 -30.25 10.07
N ALA A 87 -18.82 -31.52 10.50
CA ALA A 87 -17.67 -32.36 10.84
C ALA A 87 -16.67 -32.49 9.67
N VAL A 88 -17.15 -32.37 8.43
CA VAL A 88 -16.31 -32.38 7.21
C VAL A 88 -15.31 -31.22 7.20
N TYR A 89 -15.68 -30.05 7.71
CA TYR A 89 -14.84 -28.85 7.74
C TYR A 89 -13.96 -28.74 8.99
N LYS A 90 -13.98 -29.75 9.88
CA LYS A 90 -13.20 -29.73 11.12
C LYS A 90 -11.69 -29.64 10.86
N ALA A 91 -11.20 -30.34 9.85
CA ALA A 91 -9.80 -30.29 9.47
C ALA A 91 -9.42 -28.91 8.91
N ASP A 92 -10.25 -28.34 8.02
CA ASP A 92 -10.06 -27.00 7.46
C ASP A 92 -10.08 -25.93 8.56
N PHE A 93 -10.99 -26.04 9.52
CA PHE A 93 -11.07 -25.15 10.68
C PHE A 93 -9.75 -25.12 11.46
N LYS A 94 -9.22 -26.30 11.79
CA LYS A 94 -7.95 -26.42 12.50
C LYS A 94 -6.80 -25.87 11.66
N ASN A 95 -6.70 -26.28 10.40
CA ASN A 95 -5.57 -25.93 9.54
C ASN A 95 -5.51 -24.43 9.29
N LEU A 96 -6.63 -23.80 8.91
CA LEU A 96 -6.69 -22.37 8.62
C LEU A 96 -6.37 -21.52 9.86
N ASN A 97 -6.93 -21.88 11.02
CA ASN A 97 -6.64 -21.14 12.25
C ASN A 97 -5.24 -21.42 12.79
N LEU A 98 -4.71 -22.62 12.65
CA LEU A 98 -3.36 -22.95 13.09
C LEU A 98 -2.31 -22.32 12.18
N GLU A 99 -2.53 -22.28 10.88
CA GLU A 99 -1.71 -21.53 9.92
C GLU A 99 -1.69 -20.04 10.28
N TRP A 100 -2.87 -19.48 10.59
CA TRP A 100 -2.99 -18.10 11.04
C TRP A 100 -2.27 -17.85 12.38
N LEU A 101 -2.52 -18.69 13.40
CA LEU A 101 -1.86 -18.55 14.70
C LEU A 101 -0.34 -18.67 14.54
N ASN A 102 0.18 -19.72 13.90
CA ASN A 102 1.62 -19.87 13.68
C ASN A 102 2.23 -18.70 12.90
N HIS A 103 1.45 -18.02 12.05
CA HIS A 103 1.96 -16.88 11.30
C HIS A 103 1.97 -15.59 12.14
N TYR A 104 1.07 -15.40 13.10
CA TYR A 104 0.93 -14.10 13.77
C TYR A 104 1.10 -14.12 15.29
N PHE A 105 1.08 -15.30 15.92
CA PHE A 105 1.03 -15.50 17.37
C PHE A 105 1.79 -16.76 17.80
N GLU A 106 2.06 -16.90 19.10
CA GLU A 106 2.45 -18.20 19.67
C GLU A 106 1.20 -19.05 19.89
N VAL A 107 1.24 -20.32 19.49
CA VAL A 107 0.08 -21.22 19.66
C VAL A 107 0.01 -21.68 21.11
N GLU A 108 -0.98 -21.21 21.85
CA GLU A 108 -1.18 -21.59 23.24
C GLU A 108 -1.83 -22.99 23.37
N PRO A 109 -1.69 -23.66 24.53
CA PRO A 109 -2.35 -24.95 24.78
C PRO A 109 -3.88 -24.88 24.64
N ILE A 110 -4.48 -23.74 24.99
CA ILE A 110 -5.93 -23.53 24.88
C ILE A 110 -6.38 -23.46 23.42
N ASP A 111 -5.59 -22.84 22.53
CA ASP A 111 -5.88 -22.80 21.09
C ASP A 111 -5.90 -24.21 20.52
N LYS A 112 -4.89 -25.02 20.86
CA LYS A 112 -4.85 -26.43 20.42
C LYS A 112 -6.06 -27.20 20.93
N LYS A 113 -6.52 -26.95 22.15
CA LYS A 113 -7.70 -27.61 22.72
C LYS A 113 -8.95 -27.28 21.91
N ILE A 114 -9.19 -26.00 21.65
CA ILE A 114 -10.34 -25.50 20.89
C ILE A 114 -10.28 -25.99 19.44
N LEU A 115 -9.14 -25.85 18.77
CA LEU A 115 -8.98 -26.24 17.36
C LEU A 115 -9.07 -27.75 17.13
N ASN A 116 -8.67 -28.57 18.10
CA ASN A 116 -8.84 -30.03 18.00
C ASN A 116 -10.29 -30.48 18.29
N ASN A 117 -11.04 -29.70 19.08
CA ASN A 117 -12.37 -30.07 19.56
C ASN A 117 -13.40 -28.94 19.40
N PRO A 118 -13.61 -28.39 18.18
CA PRO A 118 -14.47 -27.22 17.97
C PRO A 118 -15.94 -27.50 18.32
N GLU A 119 -16.39 -28.74 18.18
CA GLU A 119 -17.76 -29.13 18.52
C GLU A 119 -18.04 -29.04 20.02
N SER A 120 -17.18 -29.62 20.86
CA SER A 120 -17.37 -29.58 22.31
C SER A 120 -17.05 -28.23 22.92
N GLU A 121 -16.05 -27.51 22.39
CA GLU A 121 -15.57 -26.26 22.98
C GLU A 121 -16.35 -25.03 22.48
N ILE A 122 -16.89 -25.06 21.25
CA ILE A 122 -17.59 -23.90 20.64
C ILE A 122 -19.07 -24.20 20.39
N ILE A 123 -19.41 -25.29 19.69
CA ILE A 123 -20.80 -25.53 19.28
C ILE A 123 -21.67 -25.90 20.49
N ASN A 124 -21.22 -26.84 21.31
CA ASN A 124 -21.98 -27.35 22.46
C ASN A 124 -22.09 -26.32 23.60
N THR A 125 -21.21 -25.31 23.62
CA THR A 125 -21.27 -24.18 24.57
C THR A 125 -22.22 -23.07 24.10
N GLY A 126 -22.85 -23.24 22.94
CA GLY A 126 -23.81 -22.30 22.35
C GLY A 126 -23.19 -21.32 21.36
N GLY A 127 -21.91 -21.49 21.03
CA GLY A 127 -21.23 -20.76 19.96
C GLY A 127 -21.59 -21.24 18.56
N MET A 128 -21.04 -20.59 17.54
CA MET A 128 -21.26 -20.89 16.13
C MET A 128 -19.95 -20.81 15.35
N ILE A 129 -19.80 -21.63 14.31
CA ILE A 129 -18.69 -21.53 13.38
C ILE A 129 -19.27 -21.42 11.97
N PHE A 130 -18.73 -20.49 11.19
CA PHE A 130 -19.07 -20.23 9.81
C PHE A 130 -17.85 -20.49 8.93
N PHE A 131 -18.10 -20.97 7.71
CA PHE A 131 -17.09 -21.24 6.69
C PHE A 131 -17.45 -20.45 5.44
N ALA A 132 -16.44 -19.84 4.82
CA ALA A 132 -16.54 -19.24 3.50
C ALA A 132 -15.98 -20.23 2.48
N LEU A 133 -16.81 -20.59 1.49
CA LEU A 133 -16.46 -21.51 0.42
C LEU A 133 -16.43 -20.77 -0.93
N ILE A 134 -15.40 -21.05 -1.73
CA ILE A 134 -15.33 -20.69 -3.15
C ILE A 134 -15.09 -21.99 -3.90
N ASP A 135 -15.92 -22.28 -4.90
CA ASP A 135 -15.86 -23.52 -5.68
C ASP A 135 -15.82 -24.80 -4.80
N GLU A 136 -16.69 -24.85 -3.78
CA GLU A 136 -16.78 -25.93 -2.78
C GLU A 136 -15.53 -26.14 -1.90
N LYS A 137 -14.53 -25.26 -2.01
CA LYS A 137 -13.34 -25.27 -1.17
C LYS A 137 -13.44 -24.24 -0.06
N VAL A 138 -13.17 -24.66 1.18
CA VAL A 138 -13.07 -23.74 2.32
C VAL A 138 -11.89 -22.79 2.12
N VAL A 139 -12.17 -21.49 2.05
CA VAL A 139 -11.18 -20.41 1.93
C VAL A 139 -11.09 -19.55 3.19
N GLY A 140 -12.02 -19.74 4.13
CA GLY A 140 -12.03 -19.04 5.40
C GLY A 140 -13.01 -19.67 6.40
N THR A 141 -12.79 -19.39 7.67
CA THR A 141 -13.68 -19.69 8.78
C THR A 141 -13.72 -18.57 9.82
N CYS A 142 -14.91 -18.34 10.40
CA CYS A 142 -15.10 -17.47 11.55
C CYS A 142 -15.82 -18.22 12.67
N ALA A 143 -15.48 -17.98 13.93
CA ALA A 143 -16.22 -18.54 15.06
C ALA A 143 -16.78 -17.46 16.01
N MET A 144 -17.83 -17.82 16.71
CA MET A 144 -18.48 -17.08 17.77
C MET A 144 -18.50 -17.98 18.99
N ILE A 145 -17.89 -17.53 20.08
CA ILE A 145 -17.81 -18.28 21.33
C ILE A 145 -18.71 -17.58 22.34
N LYS A 146 -19.59 -18.35 22.97
CA LYS A 146 -20.46 -17.80 24.02
C LYS A 146 -19.65 -17.67 25.31
N ILE A 147 -19.63 -16.47 25.89
CA ILE A 147 -19.02 -16.19 27.20
C ILE A 147 -20.09 -15.59 28.10
N ASN A 148 -20.51 -16.35 29.11
CA ASN A 148 -21.63 -16.01 30.00
C ASN A 148 -22.94 -15.73 29.22
N ASP A 149 -23.60 -14.61 29.48
CA ASP A 149 -24.80 -14.13 28.76
C ASP A 149 -24.46 -13.30 27.50
N SER A 150 -23.19 -13.28 27.10
CA SER A 150 -22.69 -12.53 25.94
C SER A 150 -22.02 -13.45 24.91
N PHE A 151 -21.92 -12.99 23.66
CA PHE A 151 -21.19 -13.68 22.61
C PHE A 151 -19.91 -12.89 22.30
N GLU A 152 -18.77 -13.57 22.34
CA GLU A 152 -17.51 -13.04 21.85
C GLU A 152 -17.26 -13.59 20.43
N LEU A 153 -16.88 -12.71 19.52
CA LEU A 153 -16.41 -13.09 18.18
C LEU A 153 -14.93 -13.45 18.26
N THR A 154 -14.61 -14.74 18.32
CA THR A 154 -13.24 -15.24 18.40
C THR A 154 -12.98 -16.15 17.21
N PHE A 155 -11.85 -15.94 16.51
CA PHE A 155 -11.39 -16.61 15.28
C PHE A 155 -11.97 -16.07 13.97
N LYS A 156 -11.11 -15.52 13.10
CA LYS A 156 -11.43 -14.95 11.77
C LYS A 156 -10.37 -15.39 10.74
N THR A 157 -10.77 -16.15 9.74
CA THR A 157 -10.05 -16.38 8.47
C THR A 157 -11.09 -16.22 7.35
N GLN A 158 -10.95 -15.49 6.25
CA GLN A 158 -9.99 -14.51 5.76
C GLN A 158 -10.75 -13.22 5.34
N ALA A 159 -10.01 -12.11 5.22
CA ALA A 159 -10.29 -10.88 4.42
C ALA A 159 -10.54 -9.54 5.14
N GLN A 160 -10.48 -9.45 6.47
CA GLN A 160 -10.14 -8.18 7.14
C GLN A 160 -9.18 -8.43 8.30
N GLN A 161 -8.03 -7.78 8.19
CA GLN A 161 -6.89 -7.81 9.10
C GLN A 161 -7.35 -7.55 10.54
N MET A 162 -7.18 -8.53 11.43
CA MET A 162 -6.82 -8.21 12.81
C MET A 162 -5.31 -8.37 12.86
N GLN A 163 -4.65 -7.22 12.79
CA GLN A 163 -3.20 -7.10 12.91
C GLN A 163 -2.80 -7.62 14.30
N PRO A 164 -1.67 -8.34 14.45
CA PRO A 164 -1.13 -8.57 15.79
C PRO A 164 -1.00 -7.21 16.49
N PRO A 165 -1.29 -7.11 17.80
CA PRO A 165 -1.10 -5.86 18.51
C PRO A 165 0.35 -5.44 18.25
N PRO A 166 0.55 -4.26 17.66
CA PRO A 166 1.86 -3.88 17.19
C PRO A 166 2.82 -3.83 18.38
N PRO A 167 4.08 -4.30 18.22
CA PRO A 167 5.02 -4.30 19.32
C PRO A 167 5.13 -2.89 19.88
N LYS A 168 5.20 -2.77 21.22
CA LYS A 168 5.36 -1.47 21.86
C LYS A 168 6.58 -0.75 21.29
N LEU A 169 6.41 0.50 20.91
CA LEU A 169 7.45 1.26 20.27
C LEU A 169 8.52 1.70 21.29
N GLU A 170 9.72 1.12 21.22
CA GLU A 170 10.83 1.51 22.08
C GLU A 170 11.44 2.86 21.66
N ALA A 171 12.07 3.57 22.60
CA ALA A 171 12.69 4.87 22.33
C ALA A 171 13.74 4.83 21.22
N LYS A 172 14.52 3.76 21.16
CA LYS A 172 15.52 3.55 20.11
C LYS A 172 14.88 3.42 18.71
N MET A 173 13.78 2.67 18.61
CA MET A 173 13.05 2.47 17.35
C MET A 173 12.45 3.78 16.83
N LYS A 174 11.91 4.62 17.73
CA LYS A 174 11.40 5.97 17.38
C LYS A 174 12.49 6.84 16.78
N ALA A 175 13.67 6.85 17.40
CA ALA A 175 14.81 7.64 16.93
C ALA A 175 15.33 7.17 15.56
N GLU A 176 15.46 5.85 15.38
CA GLU A 176 15.90 5.27 14.10
C GLU A 176 14.88 5.54 12.98
N ALA A 177 13.57 5.40 13.28
CA ALA A 177 12.51 5.70 12.31
C ALA A 177 12.54 7.15 11.84
N ILE A 178 12.68 8.12 12.76
CA ILE A 178 12.77 9.55 12.42
C ILE A 178 14.03 9.86 11.62
N THR A 179 15.16 9.24 11.98
CA THR A 179 16.44 9.42 11.28
C THR A 179 16.33 8.92 9.84
N ASN A 180 15.81 7.70 9.64
CA ASN A 180 15.65 7.09 8.33
C ASN A 180 14.64 7.85 7.46
N LEU A 181 13.51 8.27 8.05
CA LEU A 181 12.53 9.09 7.37
C LEU A 181 13.12 10.43 6.91
N SER A 182 13.85 11.12 7.79
CA SER A 182 14.46 12.42 7.47
C SER A 182 15.48 12.27 6.33
N LYS A 183 16.31 11.24 6.38
CA LYS A 183 17.25 10.90 5.31
C LYS A 183 16.53 10.63 3.98
N ALA A 184 15.49 9.78 3.99
CA ALA A 184 14.71 9.45 2.80
C ALA A 184 14.04 10.69 2.18
N LEU A 185 13.51 11.60 3.01
CA LEU A 185 12.93 12.86 2.53
C LEU A 185 13.99 13.77 1.91
N ILE A 186 15.17 13.90 2.51
CA ILE A 186 16.26 14.71 1.94
C ILE A 186 16.74 14.16 0.60
N GLU A 187 16.82 12.83 0.47
CA GLU A 187 17.31 12.16 -0.73
C GLU A 187 16.27 12.07 -1.85
N SER A 188 14.99 11.93 -1.53
CA SER A 188 13.93 11.56 -2.49
C SER A 188 12.80 12.57 -2.64
N TYR A 189 12.64 13.52 -1.72
CA TYR A 189 11.58 14.52 -1.81
C TYR A 189 11.96 15.68 -2.74
N ILE A 190 11.00 16.16 -3.52
CA ILE A 190 11.24 17.13 -4.60
C ILE A 190 11.64 18.54 -4.09
N PHE A 191 11.29 18.88 -2.85
CA PHE A 191 11.58 20.19 -2.24
C PHE A 191 12.55 20.05 -1.06
N LEU A 192 13.86 20.22 -1.32
CA LEU A 192 14.93 20.03 -0.32
C LEU A 192 14.78 20.95 0.91
N ASP A 193 14.54 22.25 0.69
CA ASP A 193 14.39 23.21 1.80
C ASP A 193 13.21 22.85 2.72
N THR A 194 12.16 22.28 2.15
CA THR A 194 10.99 21.80 2.90
C THR A 194 11.33 20.51 3.66
N ALA A 195 12.05 19.57 3.03
CA ALA A 195 12.51 18.36 3.70
C ALA A 195 13.41 18.66 4.91
N GLN A 196 14.31 19.65 4.80
CA GLN A 196 15.16 20.09 5.92
C GLN A 196 14.34 20.70 7.08
N LYS A 197 13.26 21.44 6.78
CA LYS A 197 12.34 21.95 7.81
C LYS A 197 11.60 20.82 8.53
N VAL A 198 11.19 19.79 7.78
CA VAL A 198 10.56 18.59 8.34
C VAL A 198 11.53 17.83 9.24
N GLU A 199 12.77 17.61 8.80
CA GLU A 199 13.82 17.00 9.65
C GLU A 199 14.01 17.78 10.95
N ALA A 200 14.11 19.12 10.88
CA ALA A 200 14.31 19.96 12.04
C ALA A 200 13.17 19.84 13.06
N ILE A 201 11.91 19.83 12.62
CA ILE A 201 10.76 19.73 13.53
C ILE A 201 10.65 18.34 14.16
N LEU A 202 10.85 17.27 13.38
CA LEU A 202 10.78 15.90 13.90
C LEU A 202 11.87 15.63 14.94
N ASN A 203 13.10 16.11 14.68
CA ASN A 203 14.20 16.00 15.64
C ASN A 203 13.98 16.85 16.90
N ALA A 204 13.43 18.05 16.76
CA ALA A 204 13.08 18.89 17.91
C ALA A 204 11.98 18.24 18.76
N ASN A 205 10.95 17.68 18.13
CA ASN A 205 9.84 17.01 18.81
C ASN A 205 10.32 15.75 19.54
N LEU A 206 11.21 14.97 18.93
CA LEU A 206 11.84 13.82 19.57
C LEU A 206 12.66 14.25 20.79
N LYS A 207 13.50 15.28 20.67
CA LYS A 207 14.34 15.77 21.77
C LYS A 207 13.53 16.35 22.93
N ASN A 208 12.37 16.94 22.65
CA ASN A 208 11.46 17.50 23.64
C ASN A 208 10.54 16.45 24.28
N GLY A 209 10.68 15.17 23.91
CA GLY A 209 9.90 14.07 24.49
C GLY A 209 8.44 14.02 24.05
N LEU A 210 8.06 14.69 22.96
CA LEU A 210 6.68 14.69 22.46
C LEU A 210 6.20 13.30 22.02
N TYR A 211 7.13 12.42 21.65
CA TYR A 211 6.82 11.05 21.23
C TYR A 211 7.01 10.00 22.33
N ASP A 212 7.48 10.40 23.52
CA ASP A 212 7.89 9.46 24.57
C ASP A 212 6.73 8.59 25.04
N LYS A 213 5.53 9.18 25.16
CA LYS A 213 4.31 8.52 25.65
C LYS A 213 3.55 7.73 24.59
N ILE A 214 3.99 7.75 23.33
CA ILE A 214 3.29 7.10 22.22
C ILE A 214 3.85 5.68 22.05
N ASP A 215 3.21 4.71 22.69
CA ASP A 215 3.65 3.31 22.64
C ASP A 215 3.06 2.57 21.42
N ASP A 216 1.97 3.07 20.85
CA ASP A 216 1.30 2.48 19.69
C ASP A 216 1.94 2.96 18.37
N PRO A 217 2.48 2.04 17.54
CA PRO A 217 3.13 2.39 16.27
C PRO A 217 2.20 3.06 15.24
N MET A 218 0.89 2.80 15.28
CA MET A 218 -0.07 3.45 14.39
C MET A 218 -0.31 4.90 14.81
N GLU A 219 -0.47 5.15 16.11
CA GLU A 219 -0.58 6.48 16.70
C GLU A 219 0.71 7.30 16.47
N PHE A 220 1.88 6.67 16.59
CA PHE A 220 3.15 7.29 16.25
C PHE A 220 3.20 7.70 14.78
N ALA A 221 2.84 6.79 13.87
CA ALA A 221 2.84 7.06 12.43
C ALA A 221 1.87 8.19 12.03
N GLN A 222 0.68 8.23 12.64
CA GLN A 222 -0.29 9.30 12.44
C GLN A 222 0.20 10.64 12.97
N THR A 223 0.88 10.65 14.12
CA THR A 223 1.43 11.88 14.72
C THR A 223 2.54 12.45 13.86
N ILE A 224 3.48 11.61 13.41
CA ILE A 224 4.54 11.99 12.47
C ILE A 224 3.94 12.51 11.16
N THR A 225 2.91 11.87 10.63
CA THR A 225 2.21 12.34 9.42
C THR A 225 1.64 13.76 9.62
N LYS A 226 1.03 14.06 10.77
CA LYS A 226 0.51 15.40 11.06
C LYS A 226 1.64 16.44 11.11
N ASP A 227 2.76 16.11 11.74
CA ASP A 227 3.91 17.01 11.86
C ASP A 227 4.51 17.33 10.48
N ILE A 228 4.64 16.32 9.61
CA ILE A 228 5.11 16.50 8.23
C ILE A 228 4.13 17.36 7.43
N GLN A 229 2.83 17.08 7.51
CA GLN A 229 1.81 17.77 6.73
C GLN A 229 1.62 19.22 7.15
N ALA A 230 1.88 19.55 8.42
CA ALA A 230 1.85 20.93 8.91
C ALA A 230 2.91 21.82 8.22
N ILE A 231 4.04 21.24 7.80
CA ILE A 231 5.14 21.95 7.13
C ILE A 231 5.00 21.88 5.61
N THR A 232 4.74 20.68 5.08
CA THR A 232 4.72 20.44 3.64
C THR A 232 3.44 20.93 2.96
N GLN A 233 2.32 20.99 3.71
CA GLN A 233 0.96 21.15 3.18
C GLN A 233 0.58 20.09 2.13
N ASP A 234 1.36 19.03 2.00
CA ASP A 234 1.13 17.93 1.06
C ASP A 234 0.34 16.82 1.74
N LYS A 235 -0.94 16.67 1.37
CA LYS A 235 -1.84 15.65 1.94
C LYS A 235 -1.54 14.22 1.46
N HIS A 236 -0.71 14.08 0.43
CA HIS A 236 -0.28 12.80 -0.13
C HIS A 236 0.97 12.26 0.55
N LEU A 237 1.77 13.14 1.17
CA LEU A 237 2.92 12.71 1.97
C LEU A 237 2.47 12.19 3.33
N ARG A 238 2.71 10.90 3.59
CA ARG A 238 2.30 10.20 4.82
C ARG A 238 3.40 9.25 5.29
N PHE A 239 3.51 9.10 6.60
CA PHE A 239 4.32 8.08 7.24
C PHE A 239 3.39 7.01 7.79
N GLY A 240 3.51 5.78 7.28
CA GLY A 240 2.59 4.69 7.56
C GLY A 240 3.27 3.52 8.26
N PHE A 241 2.55 2.90 9.20
CA PHE A 241 2.95 1.62 9.77
C PHE A 241 2.14 0.51 9.11
N ASN A 242 2.84 -0.49 8.55
CA ASN A 242 2.21 -1.69 7.98
C ASN A 242 2.51 -2.89 8.90
N PRO A 243 1.53 -3.37 9.68
CA PRO A 243 1.79 -4.41 10.68
C PRO A 243 2.09 -5.76 10.07
N GLN A 244 1.58 -6.02 8.86
CA GLN A 244 1.93 -7.23 8.12
C GLN A 244 3.40 -7.19 7.70
N LEU A 245 3.86 -6.06 7.16
CA LEU A 245 5.26 -5.90 6.76
C LEU A 245 6.20 -6.00 7.97
N ALA A 246 5.83 -5.39 9.10
CA ALA A 246 6.61 -5.51 10.33
C ALA A 246 6.71 -6.97 10.81
N ALA A 247 5.60 -7.71 10.80
CA ALA A 247 5.61 -9.15 11.14
C ALA A 247 6.42 -9.99 10.16
N ASP A 248 6.38 -9.67 8.86
CA ASP A 248 7.15 -10.34 7.82
C ASP A 248 8.67 -10.06 7.98
N LEU A 249 9.06 -8.83 8.35
CA LEU A 249 10.44 -8.42 8.61
C LEU A 249 11.04 -9.15 9.83
N LEU A 250 10.28 -9.25 10.93
CA LEU A 250 10.69 -9.99 12.12
C LEU A 250 10.99 -11.47 11.85
N LYS A 251 10.42 -12.05 10.79
CA LYS A 251 10.64 -13.46 10.39
C LYS A 251 11.80 -13.65 9.41
N GLY A 252 12.21 -12.60 8.69
CA GLY A 252 13.09 -12.71 7.53
C GLY A 252 14.42 -11.94 7.63
N GLY A 253 14.65 -11.22 8.74
CA GLY A 253 15.84 -10.39 8.94
C GLY A 253 15.68 -8.96 8.39
N ASP A 254 16.51 -8.04 8.91
CA ASP A 254 16.37 -6.59 8.75
C ASP A 254 16.87 -6.02 7.41
N ASP A 255 17.42 -6.84 6.52
CA ASP A 255 18.08 -6.38 5.30
C ASP A 255 17.20 -6.60 4.04
N ASP A 256 16.92 -5.50 3.35
CA ASP A 256 16.02 -5.41 2.19
C ASP A 256 16.51 -6.26 0.99
N GLU A 257 17.84 -6.42 0.84
CA GLU A 257 18.43 -7.14 -0.29
C GLU A 257 18.53 -8.66 -0.08
N THR A 258 18.62 -9.12 1.17
CA THR A 258 18.85 -10.53 1.50
C THR A 258 17.63 -11.23 2.11
N ASN A 259 16.60 -10.48 2.51
CA ASN A 259 15.36 -11.05 3.05
C ASN A 259 14.52 -11.67 1.92
N PRO A 260 14.36 -13.01 1.88
CA PRO A 260 13.66 -13.71 0.80
C PRO A 260 12.15 -13.39 0.76
N ILE A 261 11.57 -12.92 1.87
CA ILE A 261 10.17 -12.52 1.95
C ILE A 261 9.98 -11.15 1.29
N LEU A 262 10.85 -10.19 1.60
CA LEU A 262 10.83 -8.86 0.98
C LEU A 262 11.12 -8.94 -0.52
N LYS A 263 12.13 -9.72 -0.91
CA LYS A 263 12.47 -9.94 -2.32
C LYS A 263 11.32 -10.53 -3.12
N LYS A 264 10.64 -11.56 -2.60
CA LYS A 264 9.49 -12.17 -3.27
C LYS A 264 8.32 -11.19 -3.38
N LYS A 265 8.06 -10.42 -2.34
CA LYS A 265 6.99 -9.42 -2.31
C LYS A 265 7.27 -8.27 -3.29
N PHE A 266 8.50 -7.76 -3.31
CA PHE A 266 8.97 -6.78 -4.29
C PHE A 266 8.88 -7.33 -5.72
N GLU A 267 9.27 -8.58 -5.95
CA GLU A 267 9.12 -9.25 -7.26
C GLU A 267 7.65 -9.38 -7.67
N ASP A 268 6.75 -9.69 -6.74
CA ASP A 268 5.32 -9.80 -7.00
C ASP A 268 4.68 -8.42 -7.27
N GLU A 269 5.11 -7.38 -6.55
CA GLU A 269 4.72 -5.98 -6.83
C GLU A 269 5.26 -5.48 -8.18
N MET A 270 6.51 -5.81 -8.50
CA MET A 270 7.12 -5.49 -9.79
C MET A 270 6.44 -6.22 -10.93
N LYS A 271 6.09 -7.51 -10.78
CA LYS A 271 5.30 -8.25 -11.77
C LYS A 271 3.93 -7.62 -11.99
N GLN A 272 3.27 -7.19 -10.92
CA GLN A 272 1.95 -6.56 -11.01
C GLN A 272 2.00 -5.21 -11.75
N ASN A 273 3.14 -4.51 -11.68
CA ASN A 273 3.39 -3.26 -12.42
C ASN A 273 4.14 -3.47 -13.75
N ASN A 274 4.20 -4.70 -14.27
CA ASN A 274 4.97 -5.07 -15.47
C ASN A 274 6.41 -4.52 -15.47
N TYR A 275 7.05 -4.52 -14.30
CA TYR A 275 8.39 -3.98 -14.04
C TYR A 275 8.58 -2.52 -14.51
N GLY A 276 7.50 -1.75 -14.64
CA GLY A 276 7.52 -0.38 -15.15
C GLY A 276 7.49 -0.25 -16.67
N PHE A 277 7.38 -1.34 -17.43
CA PHE A 277 7.22 -1.30 -18.88
C PHE A 277 5.77 -0.96 -19.25
N LYS A 278 5.56 0.22 -19.85
CA LYS A 278 4.24 0.71 -20.28
C LYS A 278 3.77 0.14 -21.63
N LYS A 279 4.66 -0.48 -22.44
CA LYS A 279 4.33 -1.10 -23.73
C LYS A 279 5.45 -2.05 -24.19
N LEU A 280 5.07 -3.17 -24.82
CA LEU A 280 5.96 -4.11 -25.52
C LEU A 280 5.37 -4.36 -26.91
N GLU A 281 6.08 -3.95 -27.97
CA GLU A 281 5.69 -4.22 -29.36
C GLU A 281 6.90 -4.70 -30.15
N VAL A 282 6.68 -5.76 -30.96
CA VAL A 282 7.62 -6.19 -32.00
C VAL A 282 7.26 -5.41 -33.26
N LEU A 283 8.19 -4.58 -33.71
CA LEU A 283 8.02 -3.80 -34.95
C LEU A 283 8.20 -4.74 -36.15
N ASN A 284 7.12 -4.95 -36.89
CA ASN A 284 7.14 -5.50 -38.26
C ASN A 284 6.89 -4.38 -39.26
#